data_AF-A0A3E1EC11-F1
#
_entry.id   AF-A0A3E1EC11-F1
#
_cell.length_a   1.000
_cell.length_b   1.000
_cell.length_c   1.000
_cell.angle_alpha   90.00
_cell.angle_beta   90.00
_cell.angle_gamma   90.00
#
_symmetry.space_group_name_H-M   'P 1'
#
loop_
_entity.id
_entity.type
_entity.pdbx_description
1 polymer ?
#
loop_
_entity_poly.entity_id
_entity_poly.type
_entity_poly.pdbx_seq_one_letter_code
_entity_poly.pdbx_strand_id
1 'polypeptide(L)'
;MRKYLPKLLVFLGLSSWAAAAPLVYEGESGPGQGKHIVLLASDHEYRSEELLPMLGRILAKHHGFRCTVLFGVDAKTGFIRNGASNVPGMEALAKADLLVIAARFLNLPKEQMQPLVDYLQRGGPVVGLRTATHAFQIPAESEFAKYDYRSQDAEFEGGFGRQVLGETWAGHHGHNHKSSTRLDVVPGKEAHPVLAGVDKVWSELGGYKAAPVAGSEVLLNAQPLVGMSPGAAPDPAMAPQPGAWVRTYRFASGAAGRVFTSTHGGSGDLENPGFRRLLVNACFWAAGLESSIRPGLEIGLVGPYRPTWMGANKRAAQVRPEDLAGWESPIFPAPPSSTGAAEPTNAKEAEAQAKAKKAAAEAVIDSRYQTWVAKLPPQRQAWEQVLQSQLGGFYLPLHKADKVAGRSNAWDFVEDDPALPRVLLIGDSVSRGYTQPVRKVLAGKVNVHRAPANCGPTASGLKHIDVWLGAGKWDLIHFNFGIHDRNTPIADYTARLEQLIVRLKQTGAKLVWASTTPIPDMPTTGQTAVSIVDRNAAAAELMREHAIPIDDLFTDMTPRLKELQPPNDVHFTAAGYDFLGEQVAAFILHQLR
;
A
#
# COMPACT_ATOMS: atom_id res chain seq x y z
N MET A 1 18.77 -58.48 20.61
CA MET A 1 19.33 -57.11 20.50
C MET A 1 18.98 -56.54 19.13
N ARG A 2 18.00 -55.63 19.04
CA ARG A 2 17.67 -54.90 17.80
C ARG A 2 17.48 -53.43 18.20
N LYS A 3 18.42 -52.59 17.79
CA LYS A 3 18.47 -51.15 18.11
C LYS A 3 17.42 -50.42 17.26
N TYR A 4 16.52 -49.67 17.90
CA TYR A 4 15.66 -48.69 17.24
C TYR A 4 16.29 -47.30 17.40
N LEU A 5 16.64 -46.68 16.28
CA LEU A 5 17.15 -45.31 16.17
C LEU A 5 15.96 -44.40 15.82
N PRO A 6 15.68 -43.31 16.55
CA PRO A 6 14.61 -42.39 16.18
C PRO A 6 15.08 -41.49 15.02
N LYS A 7 14.27 -41.42 13.97
CA LYS A 7 14.48 -40.53 12.82
C LYS A 7 14.27 -39.08 13.27
N LEU A 8 15.34 -38.30 13.22
CA LEU A 8 15.31 -36.85 13.38
C LEU A 8 14.64 -36.24 12.14
N LEU A 9 13.40 -35.73 12.28
CA LEU A 9 12.77 -34.91 11.26
C LEU A 9 13.41 -33.52 11.31
N VAL A 10 14.27 -33.23 10.34
CA VAL A 10 14.77 -31.88 10.07
C VAL A 10 13.64 -31.12 9.35
N PHE A 11 12.98 -30.21 10.08
CA PHE A 11 12.14 -29.18 9.46
C PHE A 11 13.08 -28.20 8.74
N LEU A 12 13.23 -28.36 7.43
CA LEU A 12 13.72 -27.29 6.57
C LEU A 12 12.68 -26.16 6.61
N GLY A 13 13.02 -25.08 7.31
CA GLY A 13 12.27 -23.84 7.24
C GLY A 13 12.26 -23.34 5.81
N LEU A 14 11.13 -23.52 5.11
CA LEU A 14 10.84 -22.79 3.89
C LEU A 14 10.64 -21.33 4.30
N SER A 15 11.68 -20.53 4.14
CA SER A 15 11.58 -19.08 4.14
C SER A 15 10.64 -18.68 3.01
N SER A 16 9.35 -18.53 3.30
CA SER A 16 8.38 -17.99 2.35
C SER A 16 8.75 -16.53 2.11
N TRP A 17 9.45 -16.25 1.00
CA TRP A 17 9.45 -14.91 0.45
C TRP A 17 7.99 -14.56 0.15
N ALA A 18 7.47 -13.54 0.82
CA ALA A 18 6.16 -12.98 0.48
C ALA A 18 6.29 -12.35 -0.91
N ALA A 19 6.04 -13.14 -1.96
CA ALA A 19 5.96 -12.63 -3.32
C ALA A 19 4.77 -11.66 -3.38
N ALA A 20 5.01 -10.42 -3.81
CA ALA A 20 3.93 -9.48 -4.07
C ALA A 20 3.01 -10.09 -5.13
N ALA A 21 1.73 -10.24 -4.81
CA ALA A 21 0.76 -10.80 -5.76
C ALA A 21 0.57 -9.84 -6.95
N PRO A 22 0.39 -10.36 -8.18
CA PRO A 22 0.12 -9.52 -9.33
C PRO A 22 -1.25 -8.82 -9.19
N LEU A 23 -1.37 -7.62 -9.75
CA LEU A 23 -2.61 -6.84 -9.72
C LEU A 23 -3.55 -7.36 -10.81
N VAL A 24 -4.75 -7.80 -10.44
CA VAL A 24 -5.74 -8.32 -11.39
C VAL A 24 -6.99 -7.44 -11.41
N TYR A 25 -7.34 -6.97 -12.60
CA TYR A 25 -8.63 -6.37 -12.90
C TYR A 25 -9.47 -7.38 -13.66
N GLU A 26 -10.56 -7.83 -13.05
CA GLU A 26 -11.49 -8.77 -13.69
C GLU A 26 -12.58 -7.99 -14.42
N GLY A 27 -12.65 -8.19 -15.74
CA GLY A 27 -13.72 -7.62 -16.55
C GLY A 27 -15.01 -8.45 -16.45
N GLU A 28 -16.15 -7.77 -16.35
CA GLU A 28 -17.44 -8.44 -16.14
C GLU A 28 -18.12 -8.81 -17.46
N SER A 29 -18.08 -7.94 -18.47
CA SER A 29 -18.75 -8.14 -19.75
C SER A 29 -18.11 -7.32 -20.87
N GLY A 30 -18.26 -7.77 -22.11
CA GLY A 30 -17.81 -7.07 -23.32
C GLY A 30 -17.04 -7.98 -24.29
N PRO A 31 -16.57 -7.43 -25.43
CA PRO A 31 -15.91 -8.21 -26.48
C PRO A 31 -14.61 -8.92 -26.05
N GLY A 32 -13.99 -8.45 -24.97
CA GLY A 32 -12.79 -9.04 -24.37
C GLY A 32 -13.06 -10.14 -23.36
N GLN A 33 -14.33 -10.49 -23.09
CA GLN A 33 -14.66 -11.54 -22.14
C GLN A 33 -14.03 -12.88 -22.53
N GLY A 34 -13.39 -13.53 -21.57
CA GLY A 34 -12.65 -14.77 -21.79
C GLY A 34 -11.26 -14.58 -22.40
N LYS A 35 -10.82 -13.34 -22.64
CA LYS A 35 -9.45 -13.00 -23.04
C LYS A 35 -8.63 -12.48 -21.86
N HIS A 36 -7.37 -12.92 -21.78
CA HIS A 36 -6.44 -12.54 -20.73
C HIS A 36 -5.30 -11.68 -21.28
N ILE A 37 -5.22 -10.43 -20.83
CA ILE A 37 -4.13 -9.51 -21.15
C ILE A 37 -3.18 -9.43 -19.96
N VAL A 38 -1.89 -9.67 -20.19
CA VAL A 38 -0.83 -9.42 -19.22
C VAL A 38 -0.15 -8.10 -19.58
N LEU A 39 -0.01 -7.20 -18.59
CA LEU A 39 0.58 -5.89 -18.76
C LEU A 39 1.86 -5.79 -17.91
N LEU A 40 3.03 -5.71 -18.55
CA LEU A 40 4.33 -5.66 -17.89
C LEU A 40 4.81 -4.21 -17.73
N ALA A 41 4.77 -3.70 -16.49
CA ALA A 41 5.14 -2.35 -16.08
C ALA A 41 6.44 -2.34 -15.27
N SER A 42 7.57 -2.06 -15.90
CA SER A 42 8.84 -1.86 -15.17
C SER A 42 9.82 -1.04 -15.99
N ASP A 43 9.51 0.22 -16.18
CA ASP A 43 10.43 1.21 -16.71
C ASP A 43 10.87 2.17 -15.59
N HIS A 44 11.96 2.92 -15.83
CA HIS A 44 12.52 3.83 -14.83
C HIS A 44 12.23 5.32 -15.05
N GLU A 45 11.64 5.69 -16.18
CA GLU A 45 11.53 7.08 -16.63
C GLU A 45 10.05 7.46 -16.82
N TYR A 46 9.35 6.84 -17.77
CA TYR A 46 8.07 7.24 -18.36
C TYR A 46 6.81 6.79 -17.60
N ARG A 47 6.97 6.26 -16.38
CA ARG A 47 5.88 5.91 -15.45
C ARG A 47 4.93 4.82 -15.98
N SER A 48 5.47 3.73 -16.51
CA SER A 48 4.73 2.52 -16.91
C SER A 48 3.85 1.98 -15.79
N GLU A 49 4.27 2.15 -14.53
CA GLU A 49 3.52 1.74 -13.35
C GLU A 49 2.24 2.56 -13.13
N GLU A 50 2.08 3.71 -13.79
CA GLU A 50 0.83 4.48 -13.83
C GLU A 50 0.03 4.20 -15.10
N LEU A 51 0.74 4.14 -16.23
CA LEU A 51 0.18 3.92 -17.57
C LEU A 51 -0.60 2.60 -17.66
N LEU A 52 0.06 1.48 -17.34
CA LEU A 52 -0.48 0.16 -17.61
C LEU A 52 -1.61 -0.24 -16.67
N PRO A 53 -1.64 0.15 -15.38
CA PRO A 53 -2.83 -0.02 -14.56
C PRO A 53 -4.05 0.71 -15.10
N MET A 54 -3.90 1.96 -15.59
CA MET A 54 -5.03 2.70 -16.16
C MET A 54 -5.52 2.03 -17.45
N LEU A 55 -4.60 1.67 -18.36
CA LEU A 55 -4.97 0.93 -19.57
C LEU A 55 -5.65 -0.40 -19.24
N GLY A 56 -5.13 -1.15 -18.27
CA GLY A 56 -5.73 -2.38 -17.77
C GLY A 56 -7.14 -2.18 -17.22
N ARG A 57 -7.39 -1.08 -16.49
CA ARG A 57 -8.74 -0.75 -16.02
C ARG A 57 -9.69 -0.41 -17.17
N ILE A 58 -9.25 0.38 -18.16
CA ILE A 58 -10.05 0.71 -19.35
C ILE A 58 -10.48 -0.58 -20.05
N LEU A 59 -9.51 -1.46 -20.34
CA LEU A 59 -9.76 -2.73 -21.03
C LEU A 59 -10.67 -3.66 -20.21
N ALA A 60 -10.42 -3.81 -18.91
CA ALA A 60 -11.24 -4.69 -18.07
C ALA A 60 -12.65 -4.13 -17.85
N LYS A 61 -12.77 -2.87 -17.41
CA LYS A 61 -14.05 -2.28 -16.99
C LYS A 61 -15.00 -2.05 -18.16
N HIS A 62 -14.49 -1.58 -19.29
CA HIS A 62 -15.33 -1.21 -20.43
C HIS A 62 -15.49 -2.32 -21.47
N HIS A 63 -14.59 -3.31 -21.47
CA HIS A 63 -14.55 -4.31 -22.54
C HIS A 63 -14.48 -5.76 -22.05
N GLY A 64 -14.41 -6.02 -20.75
CA GLY A 64 -14.56 -7.36 -20.21
C GLY A 64 -13.30 -8.22 -20.24
N PHE A 65 -12.14 -7.66 -20.60
CA PHE A 65 -10.88 -8.39 -20.52
C PHE A 65 -10.54 -8.73 -19.06
N ARG A 66 -9.92 -9.89 -18.84
CA ARG A 66 -9.12 -10.10 -17.63
C ARG A 66 -7.77 -9.43 -17.86
N CYS A 67 -7.40 -8.48 -17.00
CA CYS A 67 -6.12 -7.78 -17.09
C CYS A 67 -5.27 -8.08 -15.87
N THR A 68 -4.06 -8.63 -16.06
CA THR A 68 -3.08 -8.84 -15.01
C THR A 68 -1.91 -7.89 -15.21
N VAL A 69 -1.72 -6.95 -14.30
CA VAL A 69 -0.60 -6.01 -14.32
C VAL A 69 0.52 -6.55 -13.44
N LEU A 70 1.70 -6.68 -14.04
CA LEU A 70 2.94 -7.11 -13.41
C LEU A 70 3.85 -5.91 -13.23
N PHE A 71 4.44 -5.78 -12.04
CA PHE A 71 5.29 -4.65 -11.69
C PHE A 71 6.70 -5.11 -11.36
N GLY A 72 7.69 -4.27 -11.69
CA GLY A 72 8.97 -4.32 -10.98
C GLY A 72 8.77 -3.98 -9.51
N VAL A 73 9.18 -4.87 -8.61
CA VAL A 73 9.06 -4.66 -7.16
C VAL A 73 10.39 -4.88 -6.44
N ASP A 74 10.55 -4.17 -5.33
CA ASP A 74 11.61 -4.49 -4.38
C ASP A 74 11.33 -5.86 -3.73
N ALA A 75 12.26 -6.81 -3.88
CA ALA A 75 12.05 -8.20 -3.47
C ALA A 75 11.86 -8.38 -1.95
N LYS A 76 12.36 -7.45 -1.13
CA LYS A 76 12.26 -7.54 0.33
C LYS A 76 10.95 -6.96 0.83
N THR A 77 10.55 -5.83 0.26
CA THR A 77 9.43 -5.06 0.76
C THR A 77 8.14 -5.33 -0.01
N GLY A 78 8.20 -5.74 -1.27
CA GLY A 78 7.05 -5.89 -2.17
C GLY A 78 6.50 -4.58 -2.72
N PHE A 79 7.15 -3.44 -2.46
CA PHE A 79 6.75 -2.15 -3.03
C PHE A 79 7.15 -2.04 -4.49
N ILE A 80 6.31 -1.39 -5.30
CA ILE A 80 6.58 -1.11 -6.71
C ILE A 80 7.82 -0.20 -6.81
N ARG A 81 8.82 -0.70 -7.54
CA ARG A 81 10.09 -0.04 -7.79
C ARG A 81 10.35 0.02 -9.30
N ASN A 82 10.37 1.25 -9.80
CA ASN A 82 10.61 1.55 -11.21
C ASN A 82 11.92 0.91 -11.71
N GLY A 83 11.85 0.26 -12.87
CA GLY A 83 12.98 -0.45 -13.50
C GLY A 83 13.52 -1.65 -12.70
N ALA A 84 12.84 -2.11 -11.65
CA ALA A 84 13.28 -3.31 -10.94
C ALA A 84 13.09 -4.54 -11.82
N SER A 85 14.13 -5.40 -11.87
CA SER A 85 14.08 -6.64 -12.65
C SER A 85 13.40 -7.80 -11.92
N ASN A 86 13.04 -7.65 -10.65
CA ASN A 86 12.18 -8.63 -9.97
C ASN A 86 10.71 -8.30 -10.25
N VAL A 87 10.10 -9.09 -11.11
CA VAL A 87 8.72 -8.98 -11.59
C VAL A 87 7.98 -10.29 -11.28
N PRO A 88 7.44 -10.47 -10.07
CA PRO A 88 6.65 -11.66 -9.73
C PRO A 88 5.35 -11.74 -10.58
N GLY A 89 4.90 -12.97 -10.87
CA GLY A 89 3.66 -13.22 -11.63
C GLY A 89 3.85 -13.43 -13.13
N MET A 90 5.09 -13.48 -13.64
CA MET A 90 5.39 -13.70 -15.06
C MET A 90 4.84 -15.03 -15.60
N GLU A 91 4.59 -16.03 -14.76
CA GLU A 91 3.91 -17.29 -15.10
C GLU A 91 2.49 -17.09 -15.66
N ALA A 92 1.87 -15.94 -15.40
CA ALA A 92 0.58 -15.55 -16.00
C ALA A 92 0.63 -15.55 -17.53
N LEU A 93 1.80 -15.32 -18.13
CA LEU A 93 2.00 -15.33 -19.58
C LEU A 93 1.66 -16.68 -20.22
N ALA A 94 1.73 -17.79 -19.48
CA ALA A 94 1.37 -19.11 -20.01
C ALA A 94 -0.05 -19.15 -20.60
N LYS A 95 -0.98 -18.37 -20.03
CA LYS A 95 -2.40 -18.31 -20.42
C LYS A 95 -2.81 -16.99 -21.08
N ALA A 96 -1.88 -16.05 -21.25
CA ALA A 96 -2.20 -14.73 -21.79
C ALA A 96 -2.44 -14.79 -23.30
N ASP A 97 -3.51 -14.13 -23.75
CA ASP A 97 -3.83 -13.88 -25.16
C ASP A 97 -3.08 -12.66 -25.72
N LEU A 98 -2.59 -11.77 -24.86
CA LEU A 98 -1.84 -10.57 -25.23
C LEU A 98 -0.87 -10.15 -24.13
N LEU A 99 0.34 -9.74 -24.52
CA LEU A 99 1.30 -9.03 -23.68
C LEU A 99 1.32 -7.55 -24.10
N VAL A 100 1.04 -6.65 -23.15
CA VAL A 100 1.35 -5.22 -23.27
C VAL A 100 2.60 -4.95 -22.45
N ILE A 101 3.67 -4.42 -23.07
CA ILE A 101 4.96 -4.22 -22.40
C ILE A 101 5.39 -2.76 -22.47
N ALA A 102 5.66 -2.19 -21.29
CA ALA A 102 6.33 -0.92 -21.10
C ALA A 102 7.41 -1.13 -20.03
N ALA A 103 8.60 -1.50 -20.47
CA ALA A 103 9.72 -1.91 -19.63
C ALA A 103 11.04 -1.34 -20.15
N ARG A 104 12.07 -1.27 -19.30
CA ARG A 104 13.39 -0.76 -19.67
C ARG A 104 14.51 -1.46 -18.93
N PHE A 105 15.53 -1.90 -19.69
CA PHE A 105 16.79 -2.43 -19.17
C PHE A 105 16.65 -3.49 -18.07
N LEU A 106 15.66 -4.37 -18.20
CA LEU A 106 15.45 -5.45 -17.25
C LEU A 106 16.45 -6.58 -17.47
N ASN A 107 16.96 -7.12 -16.37
CA ASN A 107 17.64 -8.41 -16.31
C ASN A 107 16.82 -9.34 -15.40
N LEU A 108 15.72 -9.87 -15.94
CA LEU A 108 14.79 -10.70 -15.17
C LEU A 108 15.49 -11.95 -14.61
N PRO A 109 15.19 -12.39 -13.37
CA PRO A 109 15.54 -13.71 -12.89
C PRO A 109 15.10 -14.80 -13.88
N LYS A 110 15.86 -15.90 -13.95
CA LYS A 110 15.61 -16.98 -14.90
C LYS A 110 14.17 -17.47 -14.88
N GLU A 111 13.61 -17.65 -13.69
CA GLU A 111 12.26 -18.16 -13.45
C GLU A 111 11.18 -17.19 -13.95
N GLN A 112 11.51 -15.90 -14.11
CA GLN A 112 10.62 -14.86 -14.61
C GLN A 112 10.86 -14.54 -16.09
N MET A 113 12.07 -14.76 -16.59
CA MET A 113 12.41 -14.62 -18.01
C MET A 113 11.87 -15.79 -18.84
N GLN A 114 11.93 -17.02 -18.32
CA GLN A 114 11.51 -18.21 -19.07
C GLN A 114 10.04 -18.15 -19.51
N PRO A 115 9.05 -17.75 -18.68
CA PRO A 115 7.67 -17.57 -19.13
C PRO A 115 7.51 -16.58 -20.29
N LEU A 116 8.34 -15.53 -20.36
CA LEU A 116 8.36 -14.62 -21.50
C LEU A 116 8.94 -15.29 -22.75
N VAL A 117 10.02 -16.04 -22.61
CA VAL A 117 10.61 -16.80 -23.71
C VAL A 117 9.59 -17.78 -24.30
N ASP A 118 8.91 -18.55 -23.45
CA ASP A 118 7.88 -19.50 -23.86
C ASP A 118 6.69 -18.78 -24.53
N TYR A 119 6.32 -17.61 -23.99
CA TYR A 119 5.28 -16.76 -24.56
C TYR A 119 5.63 -16.33 -26.00
N LEU A 120 6.86 -15.89 -26.23
CA LEU A 120 7.30 -15.43 -27.54
C LEU A 120 7.47 -16.61 -28.52
N GLN A 121 8.02 -17.73 -28.05
CA GLN A 121 8.23 -18.91 -28.89
C GLN A 121 6.92 -19.49 -29.42
N ARG A 122 5.83 -19.46 -28.65
CA ARG A 122 4.50 -19.88 -29.14
C ARG A 122 3.79 -18.86 -30.01
N GLY A 123 4.39 -17.69 -30.28
CA GLY A 123 3.83 -16.65 -31.13
C GLY A 123 2.81 -15.75 -30.43
N GLY A 124 2.96 -15.50 -29.13
CA GLY A 124 2.05 -14.64 -28.39
C GLY A 124 2.01 -13.20 -28.94
N PRO A 125 0.84 -12.55 -29.11
CA PRO A 125 0.75 -11.16 -29.55
C PRO A 125 1.42 -10.17 -28.60
N VAL A 126 1.97 -9.06 -29.12
CA VAL A 126 2.67 -8.06 -28.30
C VAL A 126 2.22 -6.63 -28.66
N VAL A 127 1.93 -5.83 -27.65
CA VAL A 127 1.83 -4.36 -27.77
C VAL A 127 3.03 -3.78 -27.03
N GLY A 128 4.01 -3.24 -27.77
CA GLY A 128 5.22 -2.64 -27.22
C GLY A 128 5.14 -1.13 -27.18
N LEU A 129 5.39 -0.54 -26.00
CA LEU A 129 5.31 0.90 -25.79
C LEU A 129 6.67 1.46 -25.34
N ARG A 130 7.00 2.64 -25.87
CA ARG A 130 8.18 3.43 -25.47
C ARG A 130 9.45 2.61 -25.39
N THR A 131 9.98 2.46 -24.18
CA THR A 131 11.26 1.84 -23.89
C THR A 131 11.26 0.33 -24.12
N ALA A 132 10.12 -0.28 -24.48
CA ALA A 132 10.06 -1.69 -24.79
C ALA A 132 10.98 -2.10 -25.97
N THR A 133 11.32 -1.16 -26.86
CA THR A 133 12.38 -1.32 -27.89
C THR A 133 13.73 -1.71 -27.29
N HIS A 134 13.95 -1.43 -26.02
CA HIS A 134 15.12 -1.81 -25.23
C HIS A 134 14.71 -2.27 -23.83
N ALA A 135 13.68 -3.12 -23.79
CA ALA A 135 13.12 -3.67 -22.55
C ALA A 135 14.16 -4.42 -21.70
N PHE A 136 15.13 -5.09 -22.33
CA PHE A 136 16.04 -6.00 -21.66
C PHE A 136 17.50 -5.58 -21.83
N GLN A 137 18.23 -5.55 -20.72
CA GLN A 137 19.68 -5.39 -20.69
C GLN A 137 20.26 -6.62 -19.96
N ILE A 138 20.71 -7.60 -20.72
CA ILE A 138 21.02 -8.95 -20.24
C ILE A 138 22.53 -9.19 -20.37
N PRO A 139 23.21 -9.66 -19.29
CA PRO A 139 24.62 -10.02 -19.35
C PRO A 139 24.92 -11.11 -20.39
N ALA A 140 26.10 -11.06 -21.01
CA ALA A 140 26.48 -11.94 -22.11
C ALA A 140 26.57 -13.43 -21.69
N GLU A 141 26.84 -13.70 -20.42
CA GLU A 141 26.91 -15.03 -19.82
C GLU A 141 25.53 -15.66 -19.53
N SER A 142 24.45 -14.87 -19.63
CA SER A 142 23.10 -15.37 -19.42
C SER A 142 22.66 -16.27 -20.58
N GLU A 143 21.93 -17.35 -20.29
CA GLU A 143 21.29 -18.17 -21.32
C GLU A 143 20.26 -17.39 -22.17
N PHE A 144 19.82 -16.22 -21.67
CA PHE A 144 18.92 -15.31 -22.36
C PHE A 144 19.62 -14.14 -23.05
N ALA A 145 20.96 -14.13 -23.15
CA ALA A 145 21.75 -13.02 -23.69
C ALA A 145 21.27 -12.55 -25.09
N LYS A 146 20.77 -13.47 -25.93
CA LYS A 146 20.25 -13.10 -27.25
C LYS A 146 19.08 -12.11 -27.21
N TYR A 147 18.31 -12.03 -26.11
CA TYR A 147 17.20 -11.09 -25.96
C TYR A 147 17.63 -9.67 -25.57
N ASP A 148 18.92 -9.47 -25.22
CA ASP A 148 19.50 -8.16 -24.94
C ASP A 148 19.26 -7.20 -26.11
N TYR A 149 18.90 -5.95 -25.82
CA TYR A 149 18.60 -4.97 -26.86
C TYR A 149 19.77 -4.65 -27.81
N ARG A 150 20.99 -5.00 -27.44
CA ARG A 150 22.22 -4.91 -28.26
C ARG A 150 22.75 -6.27 -28.69
N SER A 151 21.92 -7.31 -28.66
CA SER A 151 22.32 -8.66 -29.08
C SER A 151 22.99 -8.64 -30.45
N GLN A 152 24.12 -9.33 -30.53
CA GLN A 152 24.85 -9.59 -31.78
C GLN A 152 24.64 -11.04 -32.25
N ASP A 153 23.69 -11.75 -31.66
CA ASP A 153 23.31 -13.09 -32.08
C ASP A 153 22.76 -13.04 -33.51
N ALA A 154 23.28 -13.87 -34.41
CA ALA A 154 22.91 -13.84 -35.83
C ALA A 154 21.43 -14.18 -36.06
N GLU A 155 20.82 -14.99 -35.20
CA GLU A 155 19.41 -15.36 -35.28
C GLU A 155 18.51 -14.37 -34.55
N PHE A 156 19.09 -13.44 -33.77
CA PHE A 156 18.34 -12.51 -32.93
C PHE A 156 19.01 -11.12 -32.79
N GLU A 157 19.54 -10.60 -33.89
CA GLU A 157 20.32 -9.35 -33.92
C GLU A 157 19.48 -8.16 -33.43
N GLY A 158 20.02 -7.32 -32.54
CA GLY A 158 19.30 -6.20 -31.93
C GLY A 158 18.21 -6.63 -30.94
N GLY A 159 18.14 -7.93 -30.61
CA GLY A 159 17.39 -8.43 -29.46
C GLY A 159 15.88 -8.42 -29.60
N PHE A 160 15.22 -8.45 -28.45
CA PHE A 160 13.76 -8.44 -28.37
C PHE A 160 13.13 -7.27 -29.14
N GLY A 161 13.67 -6.05 -28.98
CA GLY A 161 13.16 -4.87 -29.64
C GLY A 161 13.17 -5.01 -31.16
N ARG A 162 14.34 -5.30 -31.74
CA ARG A 162 14.48 -5.42 -33.19
C ARG A 162 13.67 -6.57 -33.76
N GLN A 163 13.73 -7.74 -33.12
CA GLN A 163 13.20 -8.98 -33.69
C GLN A 163 11.72 -9.20 -33.42
N VAL A 164 11.18 -8.68 -32.32
CA VAL A 164 9.76 -8.78 -31.96
C VAL A 164 9.04 -7.47 -32.26
N LEU A 165 9.52 -6.34 -31.74
CA LEU A 165 8.85 -5.05 -31.93
C LEU A 165 9.12 -4.43 -33.31
N GLY A 166 10.17 -4.87 -33.99
CA GLY A 166 10.59 -4.36 -35.28
C GLY A 166 11.61 -3.23 -35.20
N GLU A 167 11.97 -2.77 -33.99
CA GLU A 167 13.04 -1.79 -33.80
C GLU A 167 13.66 -1.87 -32.38
N THR A 168 14.98 -1.70 -32.31
CA THR A 168 15.74 -1.55 -31.06
C THR A 168 16.06 -0.08 -30.78
N TRP A 169 16.72 0.21 -29.66
CA TRP A 169 17.11 1.58 -29.32
C TRP A 169 18.07 2.20 -30.34
N ALA A 170 17.57 3.17 -31.13
CA ALA A 170 18.33 3.90 -32.15
C ALA A 170 18.54 5.40 -31.84
N GLY A 171 18.27 5.82 -30.59
CA GLY A 171 18.46 7.19 -30.12
C GLY A 171 17.19 8.04 -30.13
N HIS A 172 17.26 9.23 -29.54
CA HIS A 172 16.12 10.15 -29.44
C HIS A 172 15.81 10.84 -30.77
N HIS A 173 14.52 11.12 -30.99
CA HIS A 173 13.99 11.93 -32.08
C HIS A 173 13.15 13.09 -31.50
N GLY A 174 13.74 14.28 -31.50
CA GLY A 174 13.26 15.42 -30.71
C GLY A 174 14.01 15.57 -29.37
N HIS A 175 13.95 16.76 -28.79
CA HIS A 175 14.63 17.07 -27.53
C HIS A 175 13.86 16.50 -26.33
N ASN A 176 14.46 15.56 -25.60
CA ASN A 176 13.83 14.97 -24.41
C ASN A 176 13.46 16.06 -23.39
N HIS A 177 12.26 15.98 -22.81
CA HIS A 177 11.68 16.95 -21.86
C HIS A 177 11.49 18.41 -22.34
N LYS A 178 11.77 18.71 -23.62
CA LYS A 178 11.60 20.06 -24.19
C LYS A 178 10.74 20.08 -25.45
N SER A 179 10.46 18.91 -26.00
CA SER A 179 9.65 18.72 -27.20
C SER A 179 8.61 17.64 -26.95
N SER A 180 7.36 17.95 -27.27
CA SER A 180 6.27 16.99 -27.41
C SER A 180 6.16 16.50 -28.85
N THR A 181 5.35 15.47 -29.10
CA THR A 181 5.21 14.87 -30.44
C THR A 181 3.76 14.80 -30.88
N ARG A 182 3.49 15.24 -32.11
CA ARG A 182 2.25 14.91 -32.83
C ARG A 182 2.47 13.61 -33.61
N LEU A 183 1.51 12.69 -33.55
CA LEU A 183 1.53 11.47 -34.37
C LEU A 183 0.49 11.58 -35.49
N ASP A 184 0.98 11.67 -36.73
CA ASP A 184 0.17 11.88 -37.93
C ASP A 184 -0.02 10.55 -38.67
N VAL A 185 -1.24 10.28 -39.14
CA VAL A 185 -1.54 9.08 -39.93
C VAL A 185 -0.75 9.11 -41.22
N VAL A 186 -0.09 7.99 -41.53
CA VAL A 186 0.60 7.82 -42.82
C VAL A 186 -0.47 7.78 -43.93
N PRO A 187 -0.34 8.60 -44.99
CA PRO A 187 -1.32 8.63 -46.07
C PRO A 187 -1.59 7.23 -46.66
N GLY A 188 -2.87 6.89 -46.82
CA GLY A 188 -3.31 5.59 -47.32
C GLY A 188 -3.44 4.49 -46.26
N LYS A 189 -3.20 4.80 -44.97
CA LYS A 189 -3.36 3.86 -43.85
C LYS A 189 -4.64 4.06 -43.05
N GLU A 190 -5.44 5.08 -43.36
CA GLU A 190 -6.62 5.51 -42.62
C GLU A 190 -7.64 4.39 -42.38
N ALA A 191 -7.72 3.43 -43.31
CA ALA A 191 -8.64 2.30 -43.23
C ALA A 191 -8.17 1.16 -42.30
N HIS A 192 -6.94 1.21 -41.77
CA HIS A 192 -6.43 0.15 -40.90
C HIS A 192 -7.24 0.12 -39.58
N PRO A 193 -7.71 -1.04 -39.08
CA PRO A 193 -8.59 -1.12 -37.91
C PRO A 193 -8.05 -0.40 -36.66
N VAL A 194 -6.74 -0.43 -36.44
CA VAL A 194 -6.09 0.28 -35.32
C VAL A 194 -6.36 1.79 -35.33
N LEU A 195 -6.57 2.39 -36.50
CA LEU A 195 -6.80 3.82 -36.69
C LEU A 195 -8.29 4.22 -36.65
N ALA A 196 -9.22 3.27 -36.48
CA ALA A 196 -10.64 3.57 -36.45
C ALA A 196 -11.01 4.53 -35.31
N GLY A 197 -11.47 5.74 -35.66
CA GLY A 197 -11.83 6.81 -34.72
C GLY A 197 -10.64 7.45 -33.99
N VAL A 198 -9.41 7.16 -34.41
CA VAL A 198 -8.21 7.81 -33.90
C VAL A 198 -8.11 9.21 -34.52
N ASP A 199 -8.09 10.25 -33.68
CA ASP A 199 -7.94 11.64 -34.10
C ASP A 199 -6.95 12.36 -33.16
N LYS A 200 -6.16 13.30 -33.72
CA LYS A 200 -5.23 14.18 -32.98
C LYS A 200 -4.40 13.48 -31.90
N VAL A 201 -3.69 12.44 -32.31
CA VAL A 201 -2.76 11.74 -31.43
C VAL A 201 -1.61 12.68 -31.08
N TRP A 202 -1.47 12.96 -29.79
CA TRP A 202 -0.39 13.75 -29.26
C TRP A 202 0.19 13.06 -28.04
N SER A 203 1.51 13.12 -27.93
CA SER A 203 2.25 12.63 -26.78
C SER A 203 3.04 13.78 -26.18
N GLU A 204 3.08 13.86 -24.85
CA GLU A 204 3.84 14.85 -24.10
C GLU A 204 5.35 14.59 -24.16
N LEU A 205 5.84 13.85 -25.15
CA LEU A 205 7.18 13.32 -25.15
C LEU A 205 7.87 13.41 -26.51
N GLY A 206 9.18 13.61 -26.50
CA GLY A 206 10.03 13.44 -27.68
C GLY A 206 10.17 11.96 -28.07
N GLY A 207 10.06 11.63 -29.35
CA GLY A 207 10.10 10.26 -29.86
C GLY A 207 11.48 9.58 -29.84
N TYR A 208 11.52 8.40 -30.44
CA TYR A 208 12.75 7.67 -30.74
C TYR A 208 12.97 7.64 -32.25
N LYS A 209 14.22 7.63 -32.70
CA LYS A 209 14.54 7.29 -34.08
C LYS A 209 14.09 5.85 -34.31
N ALA A 210 13.44 5.60 -35.43
CA ALA A 210 12.96 4.27 -35.75
C ALA A 210 13.02 4.04 -37.26
N ALA A 211 13.58 2.91 -37.64
CA ALA A 211 13.54 2.32 -38.96
C ALA A 211 13.03 0.87 -38.82
N PRO A 212 11.70 0.68 -38.65
CA PRO A 212 11.12 -0.63 -38.43
C PRO A 212 11.56 -1.63 -39.50
N VAL A 213 11.88 -2.86 -39.07
CA VAL A 213 12.33 -3.95 -39.97
C VAL A 213 11.34 -4.19 -41.11
N ALA A 214 11.84 -4.73 -42.23
CA ALA A 214 11.02 -5.13 -43.37
C ALA A 214 9.84 -6.01 -42.95
N GLY A 215 8.68 -5.80 -43.59
CA GLY A 215 7.41 -6.43 -43.20
C GLY A 215 6.65 -5.69 -42.09
N SER A 216 7.18 -4.58 -41.58
CA SER A 216 6.42 -3.67 -40.71
C SER A 216 5.60 -2.68 -41.54
N GLU A 217 4.35 -2.45 -41.13
CA GLU A 217 3.46 -1.45 -41.71
C GLU A 217 3.36 -0.24 -40.77
N VAL A 218 3.99 0.87 -41.18
CA VAL A 218 3.95 2.13 -40.42
C VAL A 218 2.58 2.77 -40.57
N LEU A 219 1.91 3.00 -39.44
CA LEU A 219 0.57 3.58 -39.38
C LEU A 219 0.60 5.07 -39.04
N LEU A 220 1.55 5.48 -38.20
CA LEU A 220 1.69 6.85 -37.72
C LEU A 220 3.14 7.30 -37.82
N ASN A 221 3.36 8.53 -38.28
CA ASN A 221 4.65 9.22 -38.19
C ASN A 221 4.65 10.19 -37.00
N ALA A 222 5.71 10.14 -36.20
CA ALA A 222 6.02 11.05 -35.12
C ALA A 222 6.68 12.33 -35.67
N GLN A 223 6.02 13.47 -35.48
CA GLN A 223 6.54 14.82 -35.76
C GLN A 223 6.84 15.53 -34.43
N PRO A 224 8.12 15.75 -34.07
CA PRO A 224 8.49 16.60 -32.94
C PRO A 224 7.98 18.03 -33.10
N LEU A 225 7.59 18.66 -31.99
CA LEU A 225 7.08 20.04 -31.93
C LEU A 225 8.04 20.96 -31.17
N VAL A 226 7.99 22.28 -31.45
CA VAL A 226 8.77 23.33 -30.74
C VAL A 226 8.19 23.68 -29.37
N GLY A 227 7.92 22.67 -28.54
CA GLY A 227 7.45 22.84 -27.17
C GLY A 227 6.59 21.68 -26.68
N MET A 228 6.00 21.86 -25.50
CA MET A 228 5.26 20.84 -24.74
C MET A 228 3.74 20.96 -24.84
N SER A 229 3.23 21.73 -25.81
CA SER A 229 1.79 21.92 -26.02
C SER A 229 1.32 21.16 -27.27
N PRO A 230 0.12 20.55 -27.25
CA PRO A 230 -0.49 19.93 -28.44
C PRO A 230 -0.60 20.85 -29.66
N GLY A 231 -0.70 22.17 -29.44
CA GLY A 231 -0.79 23.17 -30.49
C GLY A 231 0.55 23.77 -30.93
N ALA A 232 1.68 23.31 -30.39
CA ALA A 232 2.98 23.83 -30.78
C ALA A 232 3.28 23.51 -32.27
N ALA A 233 4.00 24.40 -32.94
CA ALA A 233 4.37 24.19 -34.34
C ALA A 233 5.34 22.99 -34.47
N PRO A 234 5.35 22.29 -35.63
CA PRO A 234 6.39 21.32 -35.94
C PRO A 234 7.80 21.91 -35.79
N ASP A 235 8.74 21.12 -35.27
CA ASP A 235 10.15 21.48 -35.26
C ASP A 235 10.71 21.47 -36.69
N PRO A 236 11.09 22.63 -37.26
CA PRO A 236 11.53 22.72 -38.65
C PRO A 236 12.86 21.99 -38.90
N ALA A 237 13.63 21.67 -37.85
CA ALA A 237 14.87 20.92 -37.95
C ALA A 237 14.66 19.39 -37.92
N MET A 238 13.44 18.91 -37.70
CA MET A 238 13.15 17.48 -37.50
C MET A 238 12.05 17.01 -38.46
N ALA A 239 12.42 16.23 -39.47
CA ALA A 239 11.46 15.56 -40.34
C ALA A 239 10.72 14.42 -39.59
N PRO A 240 9.45 14.15 -39.91
CA PRO A 240 8.71 13.05 -39.29
C PRO A 240 9.42 11.69 -39.45
N GLN A 241 9.26 10.83 -38.46
CA GLN A 241 9.80 9.45 -38.44
C GLN A 241 8.71 8.46 -38.04
N PRO A 242 8.84 7.14 -38.31
CA PRO A 242 7.90 6.14 -37.81
C PRO A 242 7.65 6.25 -36.29
N GLY A 243 6.40 6.50 -35.92
CA GLY A 243 5.94 6.68 -34.54
C GLY A 243 5.13 5.51 -34.02
N ALA A 244 4.35 4.85 -34.87
CA ALA A 244 3.69 3.59 -34.56
C ALA A 244 3.51 2.71 -35.81
N TRP A 245 3.63 1.40 -35.62
CA TRP A 245 3.52 0.42 -36.70
C TRP A 245 2.95 -0.90 -36.20
N VAL A 246 2.52 -1.72 -37.14
CA VAL A 246 2.15 -3.11 -36.90
C VAL A 246 3.07 -4.05 -37.67
N ARG A 247 3.26 -5.27 -37.18
CA ARG A 247 3.96 -6.34 -37.89
C ARG A 247 3.55 -7.72 -37.37
N THR A 248 4.14 -8.75 -37.96
CA THR A 248 4.16 -10.09 -37.37
C THR A 248 5.59 -10.55 -37.13
N TYR A 249 5.78 -11.43 -36.14
CA TYR A 249 7.04 -12.14 -35.89
C TYR A 249 6.79 -13.63 -35.77
N ARG A 250 7.84 -14.44 -35.96
CA ARG A 250 7.76 -15.89 -35.85
C ARG A 250 9.09 -16.43 -35.34
N PHE A 251 9.02 -17.36 -34.38
CA PHE A 251 10.15 -18.23 -34.02
C PHE A 251 10.06 -19.54 -34.82
N ALA A 252 11.17 -20.25 -35.01
CA ALA A 252 11.30 -21.40 -35.93
C ALA A 252 10.17 -22.46 -35.82
N SER A 253 9.59 -22.66 -34.63
CA SER A 253 8.50 -23.64 -34.37
C SER A 253 7.17 -23.01 -33.93
N GLY A 254 7.08 -21.68 -33.91
CA GLY A 254 5.94 -20.94 -33.35
C GLY A 254 4.89 -20.52 -34.37
N ALA A 255 3.68 -20.20 -33.89
CA ALA A 255 2.72 -19.42 -34.65
C ALA A 255 3.26 -18.00 -34.93
N ALA A 256 2.67 -17.30 -35.91
CA ALA A 256 2.99 -15.89 -36.10
C ALA A 256 2.31 -15.05 -35.02
N GLY A 257 3.08 -14.27 -34.27
CA GLY A 257 2.55 -13.32 -33.30
C GLY A 257 2.31 -11.95 -33.94
N ARG A 258 1.15 -11.34 -33.66
CA ARG A 258 0.84 -9.96 -34.07
C ARG A 258 1.51 -8.97 -33.14
N VAL A 259 2.02 -7.88 -33.70
CA VAL A 259 2.69 -6.85 -32.93
C VAL A 259 2.19 -5.48 -33.32
N PHE A 260 1.87 -4.67 -32.33
CA PHE A 260 1.78 -3.23 -32.46
C PHE A 260 2.91 -2.61 -31.64
N THR A 261 3.62 -1.66 -32.22
CA THR A 261 4.66 -0.92 -31.53
C THR A 261 4.38 0.56 -31.65
N SER A 262 4.46 1.28 -30.54
CA SER A 262 4.58 2.73 -30.55
C SER A 262 5.91 3.11 -29.95
N THR A 263 6.62 4.05 -30.59
CA THR A 263 7.78 4.63 -29.94
C THR A 263 7.37 5.42 -28.72
N HIS A 264 6.09 5.85 -28.58
CA HIS A 264 5.43 6.65 -27.52
C HIS A 264 4.71 5.80 -26.45
N GLY A 265 4.23 6.42 -25.37
CA GLY A 265 3.56 5.73 -24.25
C GLY A 265 4.17 6.01 -22.88
N GLY A 266 4.18 7.26 -22.44
CA GLY A 266 4.33 7.63 -21.02
C GLY A 266 2.99 7.87 -20.34
N SER A 267 2.95 7.96 -19.00
CA SER A 267 1.68 7.99 -18.27
C SER A 267 0.76 9.16 -18.63
N GLY A 268 1.28 10.38 -18.88
CA GLY A 268 0.45 11.50 -19.31
C GLY A 268 -0.03 11.45 -20.76
N ASP A 269 0.55 10.59 -21.61
CA ASP A 269 0.01 10.38 -22.96
C ASP A 269 -1.40 9.81 -22.93
N LEU A 270 -1.76 9.04 -21.88
CA LEU A 270 -3.13 8.56 -21.68
C LEU A 270 -4.14 9.68 -21.39
N GLU A 271 -3.72 10.91 -21.06
CA GLU A 271 -4.67 12.01 -20.94
C GLU A 271 -5.22 12.41 -22.33
N ASN A 272 -4.41 12.27 -23.39
CA ASN A 272 -4.85 12.51 -24.76
C ASN A 272 -5.82 11.40 -25.23
N PRO A 273 -7.08 11.73 -25.59
CA PRO A 273 -8.07 10.73 -26.01
C PRO A 273 -7.69 10.03 -27.33
N GLY A 274 -6.96 10.70 -28.23
CA GLY A 274 -6.47 10.11 -29.47
C GLY A 274 -5.45 8.99 -29.23
N PHE A 275 -4.50 9.23 -28.32
CA PHE A 275 -3.51 8.25 -27.91
C PHE A 275 -4.16 7.09 -27.13
N ARG A 276 -5.11 7.37 -26.23
CA ARG A 276 -5.94 6.34 -25.58
C ARG A 276 -6.67 5.45 -26.58
N ARG A 277 -7.36 6.05 -27.55
CA ARG A 277 -8.07 5.34 -28.63
C ARG A 277 -7.12 4.40 -29.37
N LEU A 278 -5.96 4.91 -29.76
CA LEU A 278 -4.93 4.17 -30.48
C LEU A 278 -4.51 2.92 -29.69
N LEU A 279 -4.24 3.06 -28.39
CA LEU A 279 -3.82 1.93 -27.54
C LEU A 279 -4.93 0.89 -27.33
N VAL A 280 -6.17 1.33 -27.10
CA VAL A 280 -7.31 0.41 -26.97
C VAL A 280 -7.50 -0.37 -28.27
N ASN A 281 -7.52 0.32 -29.42
CA ASN A 281 -7.66 -0.33 -30.72
C ASN A 281 -6.49 -1.28 -31.01
N ALA A 282 -5.26 -0.90 -30.66
CA ALA A 282 -4.07 -1.74 -30.80
C ALA A 282 -4.18 -3.04 -29.98
N CYS A 283 -4.71 -2.97 -28.75
CA CYS A 283 -4.93 -4.15 -27.91
C CYS A 283 -5.98 -5.08 -28.53
N PHE A 284 -7.11 -4.54 -29.02
CA PHE A 284 -8.13 -5.33 -29.71
C PHE A 284 -7.57 -6.00 -30.96
N TRP A 285 -6.87 -5.24 -31.81
CA TRP A 285 -6.27 -5.76 -33.04
C TRP A 285 -5.23 -6.85 -32.73
N ALA A 286 -4.33 -6.62 -31.78
CA ALA A 286 -3.31 -7.61 -31.42
C ALA A 286 -3.94 -8.89 -30.84
N ALA A 287 -5.05 -8.77 -30.08
CA ALA A 287 -5.80 -9.89 -29.53
C ALA A 287 -6.72 -10.60 -30.55
N GLY A 288 -6.76 -10.19 -31.82
CA GLY A 288 -7.59 -10.81 -32.85
C GLY A 288 -9.07 -10.41 -32.80
N LEU A 289 -9.37 -9.24 -32.22
CA LEU A 289 -10.72 -8.70 -32.04
C LEU A 289 -10.98 -7.47 -32.92
N GLU A 290 -10.29 -7.35 -34.07
CA GLU A 290 -10.44 -6.20 -34.97
C GLU A 290 -11.87 -5.97 -35.47
N SER A 291 -12.69 -7.01 -35.58
CA SER A 291 -14.10 -6.90 -35.95
C SER A 291 -14.95 -6.18 -34.90
N SER A 292 -14.47 -6.09 -33.66
CA SER A 292 -15.11 -5.35 -32.57
C SER A 292 -14.63 -3.90 -32.47
N ILE A 293 -13.60 -3.51 -33.24
CA ILE A 293 -13.10 -2.13 -33.24
C ILE A 293 -14.08 -1.24 -33.99
N ARG A 294 -14.54 -0.18 -33.32
CA ARG A 294 -15.41 0.85 -33.88
C ARG A 294 -15.01 2.23 -33.35
N PRO A 295 -15.21 3.32 -34.12
CA PRO A 295 -14.80 4.67 -33.71
C PRO A 295 -15.32 5.11 -32.34
N GLY A 296 -16.49 4.60 -31.91
CA GLY A 296 -17.12 4.92 -30.63
C GLY A 296 -16.90 3.90 -29.50
N LEU A 297 -15.87 3.05 -29.53
CA LEU A 297 -15.53 2.22 -28.36
C LEU A 297 -15.33 3.08 -27.11
N GLU A 298 -15.76 2.63 -25.94
CA GLU A 298 -15.53 3.39 -24.71
C GLU A 298 -14.03 3.41 -24.35
N ILE A 299 -13.47 4.58 -24.07
CA ILE A 299 -12.04 4.75 -23.71
C ILE A 299 -11.84 5.65 -22.48
N GLY A 300 -12.94 5.96 -21.79
CA GLY A 300 -12.97 6.77 -20.58
C GLY A 300 -12.01 6.23 -19.54
N LEU A 301 -11.38 7.14 -18.80
CA LEU A 301 -10.53 6.75 -17.67
C LEU A 301 -11.43 6.11 -16.60
N VAL A 302 -10.90 5.10 -15.90
CA VAL A 302 -11.64 4.36 -14.86
C VAL A 302 -11.07 4.74 -13.49
N GLY A 303 -11.85 5.56 -12.78
CA GLY A 303 -11.46 6.19 -11.53
C GLY A 303 -10.46 7.33 -11.69
N PRO A 304 -9.93 7.87 -10.58
CA PRO A 304 -9.03 9.02 -10.61
C PRO A 304 -7.69 8.69 -11.29
N TYR A 305 -7.32 9.51 -12.28
CA TYR A 305 -6.03 9.45 -12.96
C TYR A 305 -5.35 10.82 -12.94
N ARG A 306 -4.16 10.89 -12.35
CA ARG A 306 -3.34 12.11 -12.25
C ARG A 306 -1.88 11.72 -12.47
N PRO A 307 -1.46 11.53 -13.72
CA PRO A 307 -0.11 11.04 -14.02
C PRO A 307 0.95 12.01 -13.48
N THR A 308 2.10 11.47 -13.11
CA THR A 308 3.20 12.22 -12.47
C THR A 308 4.37 12.47 -13.42
N TRP A 309 4.26 12.04 -14.67
CA TRP A 309 5.37 11.95 -15.60
C TRP A 309 5.98 13.30 -16.03
N MET A 310 5.22 14.40 -16.13
CA MET A 310 5.78 15.78 -16.15
C MET A 310 4.91 16.81 -15.41
N GLY A 311 3.98 16.34 -14.57
CA GLY A 311 3.03 17.18 -13.86
C GLY A 311 3.55 17.74 -12.52
N ALA A 312 2.81 18.70 -11.96
CA ALA A 312 2.98 19.17 -10.58
C ALA A 312 2.66 18.10 -9.51
N ASN A 313 2.15 16.93 -9.92
CA ASN A 313 1.72 15.85 -9.05
C ASN A 313 2.93 15.03 -8.57
N LYS A 314 2.99 14.77 -7.27
CA LYS A 314 4.03 13.92 -6.68
C LYS A 314 3.57 12.47 -6.63
N ARG A 315 4.40 11.57 -7.14
CA ARG A 315 4.23 10.12 -6.99
C ARG A 315 4.35 9.73 -5.53
N ALA A 316 3.43 8.89 -5.04
CA ALA A 316 3.54 8.32 -3.71
C ALA A 316 4.75 7.38 -3.58
N ALA A 317 5.41 7.45 -2.43
CA ALA A 317 6.38 6.44 -2.04
C ALA A 317 5.65 5.22 -1.47
N GLN A 318 6.26 4.02 -1.57
CA GLN A 318 5.79 2.80 -0.89
C GLN A 318 4.39 2.33 -1.30
N VAL A 319 4.11 2.27 -2.60
CA VAL A 319 2.86 1.71 -3.15
C VAL A 319 3.07 0.23 -3.47
N ARG A 320 2.13 -0.63 -3.07
CA ARG A 320 2.09 -2.04 -3.45
C ARG A 320 1.09 -2.27 -4.60
N PRO A 321 1.22 -3.35 -5.39
CA PRO A 321 0.24 -3.67 -6.43
C PRO A 321 -1.22 -3.68 -5.94
N GLU A 322 -1.48 -4.25 -4.75
CA GLU A 322 -2.82 -4.36 -4.17
C GLU A 322 -3.46 -2.99 -3.82
N ASP A 323 -2.68 -1.95 -3.59
CA ASP A 323 -3.19 -0.60 -3.32
C ASP A 323 -3.91 -0.01 -4.55
N LEU A 324 -3.62 -0.55 -5.74
CA LEU A 324 -4.18 -0.12 -7.01
C LEU A 324 -5.42 -0.94 -7.44
N ALA A 325 -5.88 -1.90 -6.64
CA ALA A 325 -6.93 -2.84 -7.03
C ALA A 325 -8.33 -2.24 -7.22
N GLY A 326 -8.68 -1.17 -6.49
CA GLY A 326 -10.02 -0.59 -6.56
C GLY A 326 -10.24 0.25 -7.82
N TRP A 327 -11.40 0.11 -8.48
CA TRP A 327 -11.75 0.92 -9.65
C TRP A 327 -11.67 2.42 -9.40
N GLU A 328 -12.08 2.87 -8.21
CA GLU A 328 -12.04 4.27 -7.79
C GLU A 328 -10.78 4.63 -6.98
N SER A 329 -9.83 3.69 -6.79
CA SER A 329 -8.59 4.04 -6.13
C SER A 329 -7.73 4.88 -7.07
N PRO A 330 -7.12 5.98 -6.61
CA PRO A 330 -6.21 6.74 -7.45
C PRO A 330 -4.99 5.87 -7.79
N ILE A 331 -4.58 5.89 -9.05
CA ILE A 331 -3.35 5.23 -9.48
C ILE A 331 -2.16 6.01 -8.90
N PHE A 332 -1.31 5.30 -8.15
CA PHE A 332 -0.27 5.90 -7.30
C PHE A 332 -0.87 6.94 -6.34
N PRO A 333 -1.64 6.49 -5.32
CA PRO A 333 -2.36 7.35 -4.40
C PRO A 333 -1.44 8.39 -3.77
N ALA A 334 -1.35 9.58 -4.36
CA ALA A 334 -0.69 10.69 -3.70
C ALA A 334 -1.47 11.00 -2.42
N PRO A 335 -0.80 11.29 -1.28
CA PRO A 335 -1.48 12.01 -0.23
C PRO A 335 -2.05 13.29 -0.86
N PRO A 336 -3.30 13.67 -0.59
CA PRO A 336 -4.01 14.70 -1.34
C PRO A 336 -3.12 15.92 -1.56
N SER A 337 -2.81 16.20 -2.82
CA SER A 337 -2.13 17.43 -3.22
C SER A 337 -3.14 18.56 -3.04
N SER A 338 -2.83 19.48 -2.13
CA SER A 338 -3.52 20.76 -2.01
C SER A 338 -3.34 21.52 -3.32
N THR A 339 -4.34 21.47 -4.20
CA THR A 339 -4.42 22.38 -5.33
C THR A 339 -4.62 23.80 -4.79
N GLY A 340 -3.65 24.68 -5.00
CA GLY A 340 -3.87 26.14 -5.01
C GLY A 340 -3.50 26.96 -3.77
N ALA A 341 -2.70 26.46 -2.82
CA ALA A 341 -2.18 27.33 -1.76
C ALA A 341 -0.88 28.01 -2.25
N ALA A 342 -0.88 29.35 -2.29
CA ALA A 342 0.34 30.13 -2.45
C ALA A 342 1.39 29.70 -1.41
N GLU A 343 2.68 29.82 -1.76
CA GLU A 343 3.78 29.62 -0.81
C GLU A 343 3.48 30.46 0.45
N PRO A 344 3.49 29.86 1.65
CA PRO A 344 3.15 30.59 2.86
C PRO A 344 4.14 31.73 3.04
N THR A 345 3.64 32.95 3.06
CA THR A 345 4.47 34.17 3.12
C THR A 345 4.99 34.43 4.54
N ASN A 346 4.48 33.69 5.53
CA ASN A 346 4.84 33.81 6.94
C ASN A 346 4.55 32.52 7.73
N ALA A 347 5.05 32.45 8.97
CA ALA A 347 4.92 31.27 9.84
C ALA A 347 3.47 30.93 10.20
N LYS A 348 2.58 31.93 10.35
CA LYS A 348 1.16 31.69 10.66
C LYS A 348 0.44 31.03 9.49
N GLU A 349 0.73 31.45 8.27
CA GLU A 349 0.23 30.80 7.05
C GLU A 349 0.77 29.38 6.91
N ALA A 350 2.04 29.14 7.20
CA ALA A 350 2.63 27.81 7.18
C ALA A 350 1.96 26.88 8.21
N GLU A 351 1.71 27.35 9.43
CA GLU A 351 0.99 26.59 10.47
C GLU A 351 -0.47 26.32 10.08
N ALA A 352 -1.17 27.30 9.53
CA ALA A 352 -2.54 27.14 9.05
C ALA A 352 -2.63 26.12 7.90
N GLN A 353 -1.71 26.19 6.94
CA GLN A 353 -1.61 25.23 5.84
C GLN A 353 -1.26 23.82 6.34
N ALA A 354 -0.32 23.69 7.29
CA ALA A 354 0.01 22.41 7.91
C ALA A 354 -1.19 21.80 8.65
N LYS A 355 -1.96 22.63 9.38
CA LYS A 355 -3.19 22.21 10.06
C LYS A 355 -4.27 21.77 9.07
N ALA A 356 -4.47 22.51 7.98
CA ALA A 356 -5.42 22.16 6.92
C ALA A 356 -5.02 20.85 6.21
N LYS A 357 -3.74 20.66 5.93
CA LYS A 357 -3.20 19.42 5.35
C LYS A 357 -3.39 18.22 6.27
N LYS A 358 -3.14 18.39 7.57
CA LYS A 358 -3.40 17.37 8.58
C LYS A 358 -4.89 17.02 8.64
N ALA A 359 -5.77 18.02 8.67
CA ALA A 359 -7.22 17.82 8.66
C ALA A 359 -7.70 17.08 7.40
N ALA A 360 -7.16 17.40 6.22
CA ALA A 360 -7.50 16.71 4.98
C ALA A 360 -7.03 15.24 4.98
N ALA A 361 -5.84 14.96 5.51
CA ALA A 361 -5.36 13.58 5.68
C ALA A 361 -6.22 12.79 6.68
N GLU A 362 -6.61 13.41 7.79
CA GLU A 362 -7.52 12.83 8.78
C GLU A 362 -8.91 12.56 8.18
N ALA A 363 -9.43 13.42 7.30
CA ALA A 363 -10.71 13.20 6.62
C ALA A 363 -10.69 11.99 5.68
N VAL A 364 -9.57 11.74 4.98
CA VAL A 364 -9.42 10.53 4.13
C VAL A 364 -9.40 9.27 4.99
N ILE A 365 -8.66 9.29 6.10
CA ILE A 365 -8.63 8.18 7.05
C ILE A 365 -10.02 7.97 7.66
N ASP A 366 -10.73 9.04 8.02
CA ASP A 366 -12.08 8.98 8.56
C ASP A 366 -13.05 8.31 7.58
N SER A 367 -13.06 8.73 6.31
CA SER A 367 -13.91 8.14 5.27
C SER A 367 -13.64 6.63 5.10
N ARG A 368 -12.37 6.23 5.05
CA ARG A 368 -11.98 4.81 4.96
C ARG A 368 -12.38 4.04 6.22
N TYR A 369 -12.22 4.66 7.38
CA TYR A 369 -12.61 4.09 8.66
C TYR A 369 -14.13 3.88 8.74
N GLN A 370 -14.96 4.85 8.36
CA GLN A 370 -16.41 4.67 8.31
C GLN A 370 -16.83 3.56 7.35
N THR A 371 -16.17 3.46 6.19
CA THR A 371 -16.38 2.36 5.23
C THR A 371 -16.02 1.00 5.82
N TRP A 372 -14.95 0.94 6.63
CA TRP A 372 -14.57 -0.27 7.36
C TRP A 372 -15.58 -0.61 8.46
N VAL A 373 -15.98 0.35 9.29
CA VAL A 373 -16.98 0.18 10.37
C VAL A 373 -18.29 -0.38 9.81
N ALA A 374 -18.77 0.16 8.68
CA ALA A 374 -20.02 -0.27 8.05
C ALA A 374 -20.03 -1.77 7.64
N LYS A 375 -18.86 -2.40 7.47
CA LYS A 375 -18.73 -3.82 7.13
C LYS A 375 -18.65 -4.74 8.35
N LEU A 376 -18.53 -4.19 9.56
CA LEU A 376 -18.38 -4.98 10.78
C LEU A 376 -19.73 -5.55 11.24
N PRO A 377 -19.74 -6.66 12.00
CA PRO A 377 -20.94 -7.14 12.69
C PRO A 377 -21.50 -6.09 13.68
N PRO A 378 -22.82 -6.10 13.99
CA PRO A 378 -23.46 -5.08 14.81
C PRO A 378 -22.80 -4.80 16.17
N GLN A 379 -22.35 -5.84 16.88
CA GLN A 379 -21.69 -5.68 18.18
C GLN A 379 -20.35 -4.94 18.07
N ARG A 380 -19.60 -5.19 16.99
CA ARG A 380 -18.35 -4.47 16.71
C ARG A 380 -18.62 -3.04 16.27
N GLN A 381 -19.67 -2.79 15.49
CA GLN A 381 -20.08 -1.42 15.15
C GLN A 381 -20.43 -0.62 16.41
N ALA A 382 -21.20 -1.20 17.34
CA ALA A 382 -21.54 -0.56 18.61
C ALA A 382 -20.28 -0.22 19.43
N TRP A 383 -19.30 -1.13 19.47
CA TRP A 383 -18.03 -0.87 20.13
C TRP A 383 -17.25 0.28 19.47
N GLU A 384 -17.16 0.31 18.15
CA GLU A 384 -16.52 1.40 17.42
C GLU A 384 -17.23 2.75 17.63
N GLN A 385 -18.55 2.77 17.82
CA GLN A 385 -19.28 3.99 18.19
C GLN A 385 -18.89 4.48 19.58
N VAL A 386 -18.74 3.57 20.55
CA VAL A 386 -18.23 3.92 21.88
C VAL A 386 -16.82 4.51 21.78
N LEU A 387 -15.91 3.86 21.05
CA LEU A 387 -14.54 4.37 20.86
C LEU A 387 -14.51 5.76 20.20
N GLN A 388 -15.36 6.01 19.20
CA GLN A 388 -15.48 7.32 18.56
C GLN A 388 -15.90 8.42 19.55
N SER A 389 -16.72 8.09 20.55
CA SER A 389 -17.13 9.03 21.59
C SER A 389 -16.09 9.22 22.70
N GLN A 390 -15.22 8.23 22.95
CA GLN A 390 -14.38 8.17 24.15
C GLN A 390 -12.88 8.42 23.90
N LEU A 391 -12.35 8.11 22.72
CA LEU A 391 -10.90 8.19 22.47
C LEU A 391 -10.37 9.63 22.27
N GLY A 392 -11.27 10.59 22.01
CA GLY A 392 -10.93 12.00 21.86
C GLY A 392 -9.99 12.31 20.68
N GLY A 393 -9.57 13.57 20.56
CA GLY A 393 -8.84 14.06 19.37
C GLY A 393 -7.41 13.54 19.21
N PHE A 394 -6.81 12.95 20.25
CA PHE A 394 -5.44 12.43 20.17
C PHE A 394 -5.42 10.94 19.78
N TYR A 395 -6.20 10.10 20.45
CA TYR A 395 -6.16 8.65 20.23
C TYR A 395 -7.11 8.17 19.16
N LEU A 396 -8.23 8.86 18.92
CA LEU A 396 -9.18 8.44 17.88
C LEU A 396 -8.54 8.44 16.48
N PRO A 397 -7.79 9.49 16.05
CA PRO A 397 -7.13 9.46 14.74
C PRO A 397 -6.13 8.32 14.59
N LEU A 398 -5.37 8.01 15.65
CA LEU A 398 -4.40 6.90 15.66
C LEU A 398 -5.11 5.55 15.54
N HIS A 399 -6.18 5.35 16.29
CA HIS A 399 -6.99 4.13 16.22
C HIS A 399 -7.59 3.95 14.82
N LYS A 400 -8.19 4.99 14.23
CA LYS A 400 -8.74 4.96 12.87
C LYS A 400 -7.68 4.58 11.84
N ALA A 401 -6.49 5.18 11.92
CA ALA A 401 -5.38 4.90 11.03
C ALA A 401 -4.91 3.44 11.12
N ASP A 402 -4.85 2.87 12.33
CA ASP A 402 -4.52 1.45 12.52
C ASP A 402 -5.58 0.52 11.95
N LYS A 403 -6.88 0.79 12.17
CA LYS A 403 -7.96 -0.05 11.65
C LYS A 403 -7.98 -0.06 10.13
N VAL A 404 -7.85 1.11 9.51
CA VAL A 404 -7.75 1.25 8.04
C VAL A 404 -6.55 0.50 7.47
N ALA A 405 -5.45 0.43 8.22
CA ALA A 405 -4.24 -0.28 7.81
C ALA A 405 -4.22 -1.77 8.23
N GLY A 406 -5.32 -2.32 8.75
CA GLY A 406 -5.40 -3.72 9.19
C GLY A 406 -4.54 -4.05 10.41
N ARG A 407 -4.10 -3.06 11.19
CA ARG A 407 -3.28 -3.27 12.39
C ARG A 407 -4.15 -3.42 13.63
N SER A 408 -3.79 -4.36 14.51
CA SER A 408 -4.42 -4.55 15.82
C SER A 408 -3.91 -3.51 16.81
N ASN A 409 -4.76 -3.05 17.74
CA ASN A 409 -4.33 -2.23 18.87
C ASN A 409 -5.09 -2.57 20.17
N ALA A 410 -4.76 -1.88 21.26
CA ALA A 410 -5.28 -2.15 22.60
C ALA A 410 -6.81 -1.99 22.74
N TRP A 411 -7.46 -1.28 21.82
CA TRP A 411 -8.91 -1.06 21.84
C TRP A 411 -9.70 -1.99 20.92
N ASP A 412 -9.04 -3.00 20.34
CA ASP A 412 -9.75 -3.98 19.53
C ASP A 412 -10.87 -4.64 20.32
N PHE A 413 -12.01 -4.84 19.65
CA PHE A 413 -13.14 -5.59 20.15
C PHE A 413 -12.69 -7.00 20.55
N VAL A 414 -13.16 -7.46 21.70
CA VAL A 414 -12.91 -8.81 22.22
C VAL A 414 -14.21 -9.58 22.18
N GLU A 415 -14.21 -10.66 21.41
CA GLU A 415 -15.29 -11.65 21.44
C GLU A 415 -15.09 -12.51 22.68
N ASP A 416 -16.11 -12.59 23.54
CA ASP A 416 -16.02 -13.41 24.75
C ASP A 416 -16.17 -14.90 24.43
N ASP A 417 -15.26 -15.71 24.95
CA ASP A 417 -15.56 -17.12 25.21
C ASP A 417 -16.37 -17.21 26.51
N PRO A 418 -17.64 -17.65 26.48
CA PRO A 418 -18.49 -17.69 27.66
C PRO A 418 -17.99 -18.64 28.76
N ALA A 419 -17.05 -19.55 28.46
CA ALA A 419 -16.43 -20.43 29.44
C ALA A 419 -15.26 -19.77 30.19
N LEU A 420 -14.79 -18.60 29.75
CA LEU A 420 -13.63 -17.92 30.32
C LEU A 420 -14.03 -16.68 31.14
N PRO A 421 -13.30 -16.38 32.24
CA PRO A 421 -13.54 -15.19 33.03
C PRO A 421 -13.29 -13.92 32.21
N ARG A 422 -14.06 -12.87 32.50
CA ARG A 422 -13.95 -11.53 31.90
C ARG A 422 -13.17 -10.60 32.81
N VAL A 423 -12.09 -10.03 32.24
CA VAL A 423 -11.25 -9.05 32.93
C VAL A 423 -11.30 -7.71 32.21
N LEU A 424 -11.49 -6.62 32.95
CA LEU A 424 -11.39 -5.26 32.42
C LEU A 424 -10.11 -4.58 32.91
N LEU A 425 -9.29 -4.10 31.98
CA LEU A 425 -8.15 -3.22 32.27
C LEU A 425 -8.56 -1.74 32.17
N ILE A 426 -8.38 -0.99 33.25
CA ILE A 426 -8.61 0.47 33.33
C ILE A 426 -7.29 1.16 33.65
N GLY A 427 -6.85 2.07 32.80
CA GLY A 427 -5.65 2.86 33.08
C GLY A 427 -5.16 3.68 31.91
N ASP A 428 -3.99 4.27 32.08
CA ASP A 428 -3.40 5.24 31.16
C ASP A 428 -2.61 4.63 30.00
N SER A 429 -1.74 5.43 29.39
CA SER A 429 -0.95 5.05 28.23
C SER A 429 0.03 3.92 28.53
N VAL A 430 0.46 3.75 29.79
CA VAL A 430 1.29 2.62 30.21
C VAL A 430 0.47 1.33 30.13
N SER A 431 -0.74 1.35 30.70
CA SER A 431 -1.63 0.18 30.60
C SER A 431 -2.04 -0.13 29.17
N ARG A 432 -2.19 0.90 28.33
CA ARG A 432 -2.46 0.71 26.90
C ARG A 432 -1.34 -0.04 26.23
N GLY A 433 -0.09 0.27 26.57
CA GLY A 433 1.09 -0.40 26.03
C GLY A 433 1.16 -1.88 26.38
N TYR A 434 0.86 -2.27 27.64
CA TYR A 434 0.90 -3.69 28.03
C TYR A 434 -0.39 -4.48 27.72
N THR A 435 -1.47 -3.85 27.24
CA THR A 435 -2.76 -4.55 27.01
C THR A 435 -2.63 -5.73 26.02
N GLN A 436 -1.95 -5.53 24.89
CA GLN A 436 -1.74 -6.59 23.91
C GLN A 436 -0.82 -7.71 24.43
N PRO A 437 0.31 -7.40 25.08
CA PRO A 437 1.09 -8.39 25.82
C PRO A 437 0.27 -9.22 26.83
N VAL A 438 -0.57 -8.59 27.67
CA VAL A 438 -1.46 -9.32 28.60
C VAL A 438 -2.40 -10.26 27.85
N ARG A 439 -3.05 -9.78 26.77
CA ARG A 439 -3.93 -10.61 25.92
C ARG A 439 -3.19 -11.81 25.33
N LYS A 440 -1.94 -11.61 24.90
CA LYS A 440 -1.10 -12.68 24.34
C LYS A 440 -0.79 -13.75 25.38
N VAL A 441 -0.43 -13.37 26.61
CA VAL A 441 -0.09 -14.31 27.68
C VAL A 441 -1.34 -15.06 28.20
N LEU A 442 -2.49 -14.39 28.20
CA LEU A 442 -3.77 -14.93 28.70
C LEU A 442 -4.68 -15.53 27.63
N ALA A 443 -4.20 -15.67 26.40
CA ALA A 443 -4.97 -16.25 25.29
C ALA A 443 -5.50 -17.64 25.66
N GLY A 444 -6.82 -17.85 25.45
CA GLY A 444 -7.51 -19.09 25.80
C GLY A 444 -7.71 -19.35 27.30
N LYS A 445 -7.42 -18.36 28.16
CA LYS A 445 -7.59 -18.48 29.62
C LYS A 445 -8.50 -17.40 30.20
N VAL A 446 -8.49 -16.20 29.63
CA VAL A 446 -9.23 -15.03 30.13
C VAL A 446 -9.66 -14.16 28.96
N ASN A 447 -10.89 -13.66 28.97
CA ASN A 447 -11.35 -12.61 28.06
C ASN A 447 -10.85 -11.25 28.58
N VAL A 448 -9.76 -10.72 28.01
CA VAL A 448 -9.12 -9.49 28.49
C VAL A 448 -9.59 -8.27 27.70
N HIS A 449 -10.48 -7.50 28.31
CA HIS A 449 -11.03 -6.24 27.81
C HIS A 449 -10.24 -5.04 28.31
N ARG A 450 -10.44 -3.90 27.65
CA ARG A 450 -9.86 -2.61 28.05
C ARG A 450 -10.93 -1.53 28.00
N ALA A 451 -10.87 -0.60 28.94
CA ALA A 451 -11.67 0.62 28.89
C ALA A 451 -11.51 1.34 27.53
N PRO A 452 -12.58 1.92 26.96
CA PRO A 452 -12.57 2.60 25.66
C PRO A 452 -11.87 3.98 25.69
N ALA A 453 -10.86 4.15 26.53
CA ALA A 453 -10.18 5.42 26.76
C ALA A 453 -8.71 5.21 27.13
N ASN A 454 -7.96 6.32 27.19
CA ASN A 454 -6.69 6.39 27.92
C ASN A 454 -6.91 6.65 29.42
N CYS A 455 -8.15 6.66 29.91
CA CYS A 455 -8.60 6.84 31.31
C CYS A 455 -8.17 8.13 32.04
N GLY A 456 -6.95 8.63 31.86
CA GLY A 456 -6.49 9.92 32.36
C GLY A 456 -6.43 9.96 33.90
N PRO A 457 -6.65 11.15 34.50
CA PRO A 457 -6.62 11.28 35.96
C PRO A 457 -7.90 10.75 36.61
N THR A 458 -7.88 10.58 37.93
CA THR A 458 -9.06 10.20 38.75
C THR A 458 -10.31 11.04 38.45
N ALA A 459 -10.15 12.34 38.18
CA ALA A 459 -11.26 13.23 37.79
C ALA A 459 -11.93 12.86 36.46
N SER A 460 -11.19 12.29 35.51
CA SER A 460 -11.74 11.70 34.28
C SER A 460 -12.47 10.40 34.60
N GLY A 461 -11.89 9.58 35.48
CA GLY A 461 -12.55 8.40 36.04
C GLY A 461 -13.96 8.71 36.52
N LEU A 462 -14.12 9.69 37.41
CA LEU A 462 -15.43 10.02 37.98
C LEU A 462 -16.48 10.41 36.94
N LYS A 463 -16.06 10.96 35.79
CA LYS A 463 -16.97 11.38 34.72
C LYS A 463 -17.38 10.24 33.80
N HIS A 464 -16.51 9.25 33.61
CA HIS A 464 -16.63 8.29 32.51
C HIS A 464 -16.65 6.83 32.96
N ILE A 465 -16.50 6.54 34.26
CA ILE A 465 -16.40 5.17 34.77
C ILE A 465 -17.58 4.28 34.35
N ASP A 466 -18.80 4.81 34.30
CA ASP A 466 -19.98 4.06 33.88
C ASP A 466 -19.89 3.63 32.41
N VAL A 467 -19.37 4.50 31.54
CA VAL A 467 -19.13 4.17 30.13
C VAL A 467 -18.04 3.11 30.00
N TRP A 468 -17.00 3.18 30.82
CA TRP A 468 -15.89 2.22 30.77
C TRP A 468 -16.26 0.84 31.30
N LEU A 469 -17.12 0.78 32.31
CA LEU A 469 -17.70 -0.47 32.81
C LEU A 469 -18.67 -1.07 31.79
N GLY A 470 -19.38 -0.23 31.03
CA GLY A 470 -20.37 -0.65 30.05
C GLY A 470 -21.48 -1.50 30.67
N ALA A 471 -22.14 -2.32 29.85
CA ALA A 471 -23.16 -3.27 30.31
C ALA A 471 -22.57 -4.59 30.85
N GLY A 472 -21.24 -4.72 30.90
CA GLY A 472 -20.56 -6.00 31.14
C GLY A 472 -20.56 -6.42 32.61
N LYS A 473 -20.79 -7.72 32.84
CA LYS A 473 -20.46 -8.37 34.12
C LYS A 473 -18.98 -8.75 34.10
N TRP A 474 -18.22 -8.20 35.04
CA TRP A 474 -16.76 -8.42 35.14
C TRP A 474 -16.46 -9.39 36.28
N ASP A 475 -15.59 -10.36 36.04
CA ASP A 475 -15.09 -11.25 37.10
C ASP A 475 -13.97 -10.55 37.87
N LEU A 476 -13.12 -9.79 37.16
CA LEU A 476 -12.08 -8.97 37.76
C LEU A 476 -11.88 -7.64 37.01
N ILE A 477 -11.64 -6.57 37.76
CA ILE A 477 -11.27 -5.25 37.24
C ILE A 477 -9.87 -4.91 37.75
N HIS A 478 -8.93 -4.80 36.82
CA HIS A 478 -7.55 -4.35 37.07
C HIS A 478 -7.45 -2.88 36.71
N PHE A 479 -7.16 -2.01 37.69
CA PHE A 479 -7.24 -0.56 37.50
C PHE A 479 -6.01 0.19 38.02
N ASN A 480 -5.66 1.28 37.34
CA ASN A 480 -4.63 2.24 37.76
C ASN A 480 -5.04 3.69 37.48
N PHE A 481 -4.72 4.58 38.42
CA PHE A 481 -4.70 6.03 38.24
C PHE A 481 -3.48 6.60 38.98
N GLY A 482 -2.60 7.32 38.28
CA GLY A 482 -1.48 7.99 38.97
C GLY A 482 -0.70 8.98 38.11
N ILE A 483 -0.17 8.58 36.94
CA ILE A 483 0.70 9.45 36.12
C ILE A 483 0.00 10.76 35.76
N HIS A 484 -1.27 10.68 35.38
CA HIS A 484 -2.06 11.86 35.03
C HIS A 484 -2.50 12.69 36.24
N ASP A 485 -2.44 12.14 37.45
CA ASP A 485 -2.73 12.85 38.69
C ASP A 485 -1.49 13.48 39.31
N ARG A 486 -0.27 13.31 38.78
CA ARG A 486 1.01 13.73 39.40
C ARG A 486 1.08 15.15 40.00
N ASN A 487 0.31 16.09 39.46
CA ASN A 487 0.24 17.49 39.93
C ASN A 487 -1.01 17.81 40.77
N THR A 488 -1.86 16.82 41.04
CA THR A 488 -3.07 16.96 41.86
C THR A 488 -2.66 17.06 43.34
N PRO A 489 -3.39 17.76 44.21
CA PRO A 489 -3.18 17.61 45.65
C PRO A 489 -3.42 16.15 46.09
N ILE A 490 -2.60 15.60 47.00
CA ILE A 490 -2.76 14.21 47.46
C ILE A 490 -4.16 13.96 48.04
N ALA A 491 -4.68 14.90 48.84
CA ALA A 491 -6.03 14.80 49.40
C ALA A 491 -7.12 14.66 48.32
N ASP A 492 -7.04 15.47 47.25
CA ASP A 492 -7.97 15.40 46.12
C ASP A 492 -7.85 14.08 45.36
N TYR A 493 -6.62 13.60 45.14
CA TYR A 493 -6.35 12.32 44.48
C TYR A 493 -6.96 11.16 45.27
N THR A 494 -6.65 11.08 46.57
CA THR A 494 -7.15 10.05 47.48
C THR A 494 -8.68 10.07 47.54
N ALA A 495 -9.30 11.24 47.74
CA ALA A 495 -10.76 11.35 47.82
C ALA A 495 -11.48 10.93 46.52
N ARG A 496 -10.88 11.22 45.35
CA ARG A 496 -11.45 10.79 44.05
C ARG A 496 -11.19 9.32 43.78
N LEU A 497 -10.03 8.80 44.17
CA LEU A 497 -9.70 7.38 44.04
C LEU A 497 -10.64 6.52 44.91
N GLU A 498 -10.92 6.95 46.13
CA GLU A 498 -11.88 6.28 47.02
C GLU A 498 -13.29 6.25 46.42
N GLN A 499 -13.77 7.37 45.86
CA GLN A 499 -15.06 7.39 45.16
C GLN A 499 -15.11 6.40 43.98
N LEU A 500 -14.02 6.28 43.22
CA LEU A 500 -13.90 5.29 42.16
C LEU A 500 -13.92 3.87 42.71
N ILE A 501 -13.21 3.58 43.80
CA ILE A 501 -13.22 2.27 44.46
C ILE A 501 -14.64 1.91 44.89
N VAL A 502 -15.36 2.83 45.54
CA VAL A 502 -16.75 2.60 45.96
C VAL A 502 -17.63 2.26 44.76
N ARG A 503 -17.51 3.02 43.66
CA ARG A 503 -18.26 2.74 42.43
C ARG A 503 -17.88 1.41 41.79
N LEU A 504 -16.59 1.06 41.76
CA LEU A 504 -16.10 -0.20 41.21
C LEU A 504 -16.60 -1.40 42.03
N LYS A 505 -16.64 -1.29 43.37
CA LYS A 505 -17.17 -2.35 44.25
C LYS A 505 -18.64 -2.68 43.97
N GLN A 506 -19.44 -1.70 43.55
CA GLN A 506 -20.85 -1.92 43.18
C GLN A 506 -21.01 -2.85 41.96
N THR A 507 -19.96 -3.08 41.17
CA THR A 507 -20.01 -4.04 40.06
C THR A 507 -20.03 -5.50 40.53
N GLY A 508 -19.60 -5.77 41.77
CA GLY A 508 -19.40 -7.12 42.31
C GLY A 508 -18.14 -7.83 41.77
N ALA A 509 -17.37 -7.21 40.89
CA ALA A 509 -16.13 -7.76 40.38
C ALA A 509 -15.03 -7.80 41.45
N LYS A 510 -14.12 -8.75 41.34
CA LYS A 510 -12.88 -8.71 42.12
C LYS A 510 -12.04 -7.52 41.66
N LEU A 511 -11.64 -6.65 42.59
CA LEU A 511 -10.84 -5.47 42.24
C LEU A 511 -9.36 -5.76 42.47
N VAL A 512 -8.51 -5.30 41.56
CA VAL A 512 -7.06 -5.31 41.68
C VAL A 512 -6.55 -3.93 41.30
N TRP A 513 -5.75 -3.32 42.16
CA TRP A 513 -5.10 -2.06 41.84
C TRP A 513 -3.65 -2.32 41.42
N ALA A 514 -3.25 -1.79 40.27
CA ALA A 514 -1.84 -1.76 39.88
C ALA A 514 -1.16 -0.50 40.41
N SER A 515 0.02 -0.63 41.01
CA SER A 515 0.84 0.53 41.35
C SER A 515 1.30 1.26 40.09
N THR A 516 1.36 2.60 40.15
CA THR A 516 1.86 3.38 39.02
C THR A 516 3.35 3.14 38.86
N THR A 517 3.82 2.82 37.65
CA THR A 517 5.24 2.54 37.37
C THR A 517 6.14 3.76 37.58
N PRO A 518 7.46 3.59 37.78
CA PRO A 518 8.38 4.71 38.00
C PRO A 518 8.44 5.64 36.77
N ILE A 519 8.57 6.94 37.03
CA ILE A 519 8.74 7.98 36.00
C ILE A 519 10.05 8.75 36.22
N PRO A 520 10.68 9.29 35.17
CA PRO A 520 11.88 10.12 35.32
C PRO A 520 11.52 11.53 35.84
N ASP A 521 12.46 12.17 36.54
CA ASP A 521 12.43 13.61 36.80
C ASP A 521 12.62 14.37 35.48
N MET A 522 11.73 15.33 35.20
CA MET A 522 11.73 16.13 33.97
C MET A 522 11.54 17.61 34.29
N PRO A 523 12.63 18.36 34.58
CA PRO A 523 12.57 19.76 35.00
C PRO A 523 11.81 20.67 34.02
N THR A 524 11.88 20.36 32.72
CA THR A 524 11.21 21.12 31.66
C THR A 524 9.68 21.06 31.71
N THR A 525 9.11 20.03 32.34
CA THR A 525 7.66 19.84 32.48
C THR A 525 7.18 19.93 33.93
N GLY A 526 8.11 20.15 34.88
CA GLY A 526 7.83 20.12 36.32
C GLY A 526 7.46 18.73 36.86
N GLN A 527 7.64 17.67 36.06
CA GLN A 527 7.37 16.30 36.49
C GLN A 527 8.49 15.81 37.42
N THR A 528 8.10 15.20 38.54
CA THR A 528 9.04 14.64 39.52
C THR A 528 8.72 13.18 39.84
N ALA A 529 9.75 12.35 39.96
CA ALA A 529 9.63 10.94 40.32
C ALA A 529 8.97 10.76 41.71
N VAL A 530 9.30 11.66 42.66
CA VAL A 530 8.73 11.65 44.01
C VAL A 530 7.19 11.78 44.01
N SER A 531 6.61 12.50 43.04
CA SER A 531 5.15 12.66 42.95
C SER A 531 4.38 11.34 42.74
N ILE A 532 5.06 10.32 42.17
CA ILE A 532 4.50 8.97 42.00
C ILE A 532 4.73 8.12 43.24
N VAL A 533 5.87 8.28 43.92
CA VAL A 533 6.13 7.60 45.20
C VAL A 533 5.07 7.98 46.23
N ASP A 534 4.81 9.28 46.39
CA ASP A 534 3.80 9.79 47.34
C ASP A 534 2.39 9.29 46.99
N ARG A 535 2.05 9.24 45.70
CA ARG A 535 0.76 8.72 45.23
C ARG A 535 0.60 7.24 45.43
N ASN A 536 1.61 6.45 45.10
CA ASN A 536 1.56 5.01 45.31
C ASN A 536 1.42 4.70 46.80
N ALA A 537 2.09 5.46 47.68
CA ALA A 537 1.92 5.32 49.12
C ALA A 537 0.47 5.60 49.57
N ALA A 538 -0.11 6.73 49.13
CA ALA A 538 -1.49 7.11 49.45
C ALA A 538 -2.52 6.12 48.88
N ALA A 539 -2.34 5.67 47.63
CA ALA A 539 -3.20 4.68 47.02
C ALA A 539 -3.10 3.32 47.71
N ALA A 540 -1.89 2.88 48.05
CA ALA A 540 -1.68 1.62 48.77
C ALA A 540 -2.36 1.61 50.16
N GLU A 541 -2.44 2.77 50.82
CA GLU A 541 -3.21 2.91 52.07
C GLU A 541 -4.70 2.67 51.84
N LEU A 542 -5.31 3.35 50.85
CA LEU A 542 -6.70 3.09 50.47
C LEU A 542 -6.94 1.63 50.06
N MET A 543 -6.03 1.02 49.31
CA MET A 543 -6.18 -0.38 48.91
C MET A 543 -6.17 -1.33 50.12
N ARG A 544 -5.34 -1.06 51.14
CA ARG A 544 -5.35 -1.83 52.39
C ARG A 544 -6.67 -1.64 53.15
N GLU A 545 -7.14 -0.41 53.30
CA GLU A 545 -8.41 -0.09 53.98
C GLU A 545 -9.61 -0.77 53.30
N HIS A 546 -9.57 -0.86 51.97
CA HIS A 546 -10.63 -1.47 51.18
C HIS A 546 -10.43 -2.96 50.89
N ALA A 547 -9.36 -3.59 51.40
CA ALA A 547 -8.98 -4.98 51.15
C ALA A 547 -8.84 -5.31 49.65
N ILE A 548 -8.23 -4.41 48.87
CA ILE A 548 -7.97 -4.58 47.44
C ILE A 548 -6.51 -5.04 47.25
N PRO A 549 -6.28 -6.18 46.59
CA PRO A 549 -4.93 -6.63 46.23
C PRO A 549 -4.18 -5.60 45.37
N ILE A 550 -2.87 -5.49 45.62
CA ILE A 550 -1.95 -4.61 44.91
C ILE A 550 -1.07 -5.43 43.95
N ASP A 551 -1.15 -5.12 42.67
CA ASP A 551 -0.22 -5.57 41.62
C ASP A 551 0.95 -4.57 41.53
N ASP A 552 2.10 -4.89 42.13
CA ASP A 552 3.16 -3.90 42.40
C ASP A 552 4.13 -3.67 41.23
N LEU A 553 3.58 -3.16 40.13
CA LEU A 553 4.31 -2.85 38.91
C LEU A 553 5.43 -1.81 39.11
N PHE A 554 5.32 -0.95 40.14
CA PHE A 554 6.39 -0.03 40.50
C PHE A 554 7.65 -0.80 40.91
N THR A 555 7.54 -1.66 41.91
CA THR A 555 8.65 -2.45 42.43
C THR A 555 9.21 -3.41 41.38
N ASP A 556 8.34 -4.06 40.60
CA ASP A 556 8.77 -5.00 39.55
C ASP A 556 9.58 -4.31 38.45
N MET A 557 9.22 -3.08 38.08
CA MET A 557 9.88 -2.35 36.99
C MET A 557 11.17 -1.64 37.44
N THR A 558 11.25 -1.17 38.69
CA THR A 558 12.41 -0.42 39.22
C THR A 558 13.79 -1.03 38.91
N PRO A 559 14.05 -2.34 39.13
CA PRO A 559 15.36 -2.92 38.85
C PRO A 559 15.71 -3.00 37.36
N ARG A 560 14.73 -2.81 36.47
CA ARG A 560 14.85 -2.97 35.02
C ARG A 560 14.76 -1.64 34.25
N LEU A 561 14.60 -0.51 34.93
CA LEU A 561 14.39 0.80 34.29
C LEU A 561 15.46 1.14 33.25
N LYS A 562 16.75 0.94 33.58
CA LYS A 562 17.86 1.23 32.67
C LYS A 562 17.81 0.43 31.36
N GLU A 563 17.21 -0.74 31.39
CA GLU A 563 17.08 -1.64 30.25
C GLU A 563 15.78 -1.40 29.47
N LEU A 564 14.67 -1.21 30.20
CA LEU A 564 13.32 -1.33 29.65
C LEU A 564 12.62 0.03 29.47
N GLN A 565 13.12 1.11 30.07
CA GLN A 565 12.57 2.46 29.94
C GLN A 565 13.57 3.36 29.18
N PRO A 566 13.16 3.99 28.06
CA PRO A 566 13.97 5.02 27.43
C PRO A 566 14.24 6.18 28.40
N PRO A 567 15.42 6.83 28.34
CA PRO A 567 15.71 7.96 29.19
C PRO A 567 14.72 9.09 28.94
N ASN A 568 14.28 9.76 30.01
CA ASN A 568 13.38 10.92 29.96
C ASN A 568 11.98 10.63 29.36
N ASP A 569 11.56 9.37 29.34
CA ASP A 569 10.21 8.96 28.92
C ASP A 569 9.50 8.24 30.07
N VAL A 570 8.18 8.44 30.18
CA VAL A 570 7.32 7.71 31.13
C VAL A 570 6.92 6.34 30.58
N HIS A 571 7.05 6.13 29.27
CA HIS A 571 6.69 4.91 28.58
C HIS A 571 7.86 3.92 28.49
N PHE A 572 7.55 2.67 28.17
CA PHE A 572 8.52 1.60 28.10
C PHE A 572 8.81 1.19 26.65
N THR A 573 9.97 0.55 26.44
CA THR A 573 10.30 -0.14 25.20
C THR A 573 9.32 -1.31 24.96
N ALA A 574 9.36 -1.90 23.75
CA ALA A 574 8.56 -3.10 23.45
C ALA A 574 8.82 -4.23 24.47
N ALA A 575 10.10 -4.51 24.78
CA ALA A 575 10.48 -5.49 25.79
C ALA A 575 9.98 -5.12 27.19
N GLY A 576 9.93 -3.82 27.53
CA GLY A 576 9.37 -3.35 28.79
C GLY A 576 7.86 -3.57 28.90
N TYR A 577 7.12 -3.36 27.81
CA TYR A 577 5.69 -3.68 27.78
C TYR A 577 5.41 -5.19 27.77
N ASP A 578 6.26 -5.99 27.14
CA ASP A 578 6.18 -7.45 27.23
C ASP A 578 6.38 -7.91 28.69
N PHE A 579 7.40 -7.39 29.38
CA PHE A 579 7.64 -7.67 30.80
C PHE A 579 6.46 -7.27 31.69
N LEU A 580 5.94 -6.03 31.56
CA LEU A 580 4.76 -5.60 32.32
C LEU A 580 3.55 -6.47 32.01
N GLY A 581 3.36 -6.84 30.75
CA GLY A 581 2.26 -7.72 30.35
C GLY A 581 2.33 -9.10 30.99
N GLU A 582 3.53 -9.67 31.12
CA GLU A 582 3.76 -10.93 31.81
C GLU A 582 3.45 -10.83 33.32
N GLN A 583 3.90 -9.76 33.99
CA GLN A 583 3.61 -9.55 35.41
C GLN A 583 2.11 -9.41 35.66
N VAL A 584 1.45 -8.50 34.93
CA VAL A 584 0.00 -8.25 35.04
C VAL A 584 -0.79 -9.54 34.74
N ALA A 585 -0.40 -10.30 33.72
CA ALA A 585 -1.06 -11.56 33.38
C ALA A 585 -0.91 -12.62 34.47
N ALA A 586 0.29 -12.76 35.05
CA ALA A 586 0.54 -13.68 36.14
C ALA A 586 -0.29 -13.30 37.39
N PHE A 587 -0.36 -12.01 37.71
CA PHE A 587 -1.14 -11.51 38.83
C PHE A 587 -2.65 -11.74 38.62
N ILE A 588 -3.18 -11.41 37.44
CA ILE A 588 -4.59 -11.66 37.09
C ILE A 588 -4.93 -13.15 37.26
N LEU A 589 -4.10 -14.05 36.74
CA LEU A 589 -4.33 -15.49 36.89
C LEU A 589 -4.29 -15.95 38.35
N HIS A 590 -3.41 -15.36 39.16
CA HIS A 590 -3.37 -15.67 40.59
C HIS A 590 -4.67 -15.23 41.29
N GLN A 591 -5.23 -14.08 40.91
CA GLN A 591 -6.44 -13.54 41.52
C GLN A 591 -7.73 -14.22 41.03
N LEU A 592 -7.74 -14.87 39.87
CA LEU A 592 -8.90 -15.60 39.34
C LEU A 592 -8.98 -17.06 39.83
N ARG A 593 -7.99 -17.53 40.59
CA ARG A 593 -7.96 -18.89 41.16
C ARG A 593 -8.83 -19.07 42.38
#